data_AF-A0A967RVE8-F1
#
_entry.id   AF-A0A967RVE8-F1
#
_cell.length_a   1.000
_cell.length_b   1.000
_cell.length_c   1.000
_cell.angle_alpha   90.00
_cell.angle_beta   90.00
_cell.angle_gamma   90.00
#
_symmetry.space_group_name_H-M   'P 1'
#
loop_
_entity.id
_entity.type
_entity.pdbx_description
1 polymer ?
#
loop_
_entity_poly.entity_id
_entity_poly.type
_entity_poly.pdbx_seq_one_letter_code
_entity_poly.pdbx_strand_id
1 'polypeptide(L)'
;MVTLEDLESFLIRMELEYEEVDTGMFLVRGRNSGLPVVVHYADNLLLIRMKLMDMPDGANGSAPLFRMLLELNATDVVHGAYGIEEGELILSDTLELETLDFHELQA
;
A
#
# COMPACT_ATOMS: atom_id res chain seq x y z
N MET A 1 -12.85 -0.91 -16.42
CA MET A 1 -11.56 -0.40 -15.92
C MET A 1 -11.80 0.93 -15.25
N VAL A 2 -11.46 1.00 -13.96
CA VAL A 2 -11.44 2.23 -13.16
C VAL A 2 -10.46 3.20 -13.78
N THR A 3 -10.90 4.45 -13.99
CA THR A 3 -10.05 5.54 -14.46
C THR A 3 -9.42 6.29 -13.28
N LEU A 4 -8.49 7.21 -13.56
CA LEU A 4 -7.94 8.09 -12.53
C LEU A 4 -9.02 8.94 -11.84
N GLU A 5 -9.97 9.46 -12.62
CA GLU A 5 -11.11 10.26 -12.11
C GLU A 5 -12.03 9.42 -11.20
N ASP A 6 -12.22 8.14 -11.52
CA ASP A 6 -12.98 7.21 -10.69
C ASP A 6 -12.24 6.92 -9.37
N LEU A 7 -10.91 6.72 -9.42
CA LEU A 7 -10.07 6.54 -8.24
C LEU A 7 -10.16 7.75 -7.30
N GLU A 8 -9.99 8.96 -7.83
CA GLU A 8 -10.13 10.20 -7.06
C GLU A 8 -11.52 10.31 -6.42
N SER A 9 -12.57 9.95 -7.18
CA SER A 9 -13.94 9.90 -6.67
C SER A 9 -14.10 8.91 -5.51
N PHE A 10 -13.42 7.77 -5.55
CA PHE A 10 -13.40 6.82 -4.44
C PHE A 10 -12.68 7.39 -3.21
N LEU A 11 -11.52 8.02 -3.38
CA LEU A 11 -10.77 8.65 -2.28
C LEU A 11 -11.58 9.77 -1.60
N ILE A 12 -12.25 10.61 -2.39
CA ILE A 12 -13.17 11.66 -1.90
C ILE A 12 -14.32 11.03 -1.11
N ARG A 13 -14.95 9.99 -1.66
CA ARG A 13 -16.07 9.29 -1.00
C ARG A 13 -15.64 8.59 0.29
N MET A 14 -14.41 8.09 0.38
CA MET A 14 -13.81 7.56 1.60
C MET A 14 -13.37 8.67 2.57
N GLU A 15 -13.58 9.94 2.22
CA GLU A 15 -13.28 11.06 3.08
C GLU A 15 -11.77 11.18 3.40
N LEU A 16 -10.92 10.68 2.50
CA LEU A 16 -9.46 10.67 2.60
C LEU A 16 -8.84 11.94 2.02
N GLU A 17 -7.74 12.38 2.63
CA GLU A 17 -6.89 13.41 2.04
C GLU A 17 -5.89 12.74 1.09
N TYR A 18 -5.72 13.29 -0.11
CA TYR A 18 -4.74 12.80 -1.07
C TYR A 18 -4.02 13.95 -1.77
N GLU A 19 -2.77 13.73 -2.10
CA GLU A 19 -1.90 14.67 -2.80
C GLU A 19 -1.14 13.92 -3.89
N GLU A 20 -1.19 14.39 -5.13
CA GLU A 20 -0.36 13.83 -6.21
C GLU A 20 1.09 14.27 -6.01
N VAL A 21 1.98 13.31 -5.79
CA VAL A 21 3.41 13.55 -5.52
C VAL A 21 4.28 13.28 -6.74
N ASP A 22 3.77 12.47 -7.67
CA ASP A 22 4.31 12.24 -9.01
C ASP A 22 3.16 11.77 -9.92
N THR A 23 3.39 11.67 -11.22
CA THR A 23 2.38 11.32 -12.23
C THR A 23 1.67 10.01 -11.88
N GLY A 24 0.38 10.08 -11.52
CA GLY A 24 -0.41 8.92 -11.13
C GLY A 24 -0.04 8.32 -9.77
N MET A 25 0.81 8.98 -8.98
CA MET A 25 1.24 8.56 -7.66
C MET A 25 0.73 9.53 -6.60
N PHE A 26 -0.06 9.01 -5.66
CA PHE A 26 -0.76 9.78 -4.66
C PHE A 26 -0.30 9.39 -3.27
N LEU A 27 -0.05 10.40 -2.43
CA LEU A 27 0.13 10.23 -1.01
C LEU A 27 -1.22 10.42 -0.32
N VAL A 28 -1.77 9.33 0.18
CA VAL A 28 -3.11 9.24 0.78
C VAL A 28 -2.99 9.17 2.31
N ARG A 29 -3.82 9.95 3.01
CA ARG A 29 -3.86 10.01 4.47
C ARG A 29 -5.30 9.90 4.97
N GLY A 30 -5.50 9.02 5.95
CA GLY A 30 -6.75 8.94 6.70
C GLY A 30 -6.85 10.04 7.76
N ARG A 31 -8.07 10.47 8.09
CA ARG A 31 -8.32 11.55 9.06
C ARG A 31 -7.82 11.29 10.48
N ASN A 32 -7.60 10.02 10.86
CA ASN A 32 -7.28 9.60 12.23
C ASN A 32 -5.84 9.06 12.37
N SER A 33 -4.86 9.86 11.96
CA SER A 33 -3.42 9.64 12.23
C SER A 33 -2.85 8.27 11.84
N GLY A 34 -3.37 7.66 10.76
CA GLY A 34 -2.76 6.45 10.20
C GLY A 34 -1.42 6.76 9.53
N LEU A 35 -0.61 5.72 9.33
CA LEU A 35 0.57 5.82 8.47
C LEU A 35 0.13 6.25 7.06
N PRO A 36 0.85 7.17 6.41
CA PRO A 36 0.52 7.56 5.05
C PRO A 36 0.68 6.37 4.11
N VAL A 37 -0.20 6.31 3.11
CA VAL A 37 -0.23 5.26 2.10
C VAL A 37 0.07 5.87 0.75
N VAL A 38 1.01 5.28 0.01
CA VAL A 38 1.26 5.61 -1.39
C VAL A 38 0.33 4.76 -2.25
N VAL A 39 -0.49 5.42 -3.06
CA VAL A 39 -1.35 4.77 -4.06
C VAL A 39 -0.82 5.16 -5.43
N HIS A 40 -0.40 4.19 -6.21
CA HIS A 40 0.17 4.40 -7.54
C HIS A 40 -0.71 3.72 -8.59
N TYR A 41 -1.33 4.55 -9.43
CA TYR A 41 -2.10 4.15 -10.58
C TYR A 41 -1.14 3.85 -11.74
N ALA A 42 -0.93 2.58 -12.04
CA ALA A 42 0.08 2.11 -13.00
C ALA A 42 -0.55 1.21 -14.06
N ASP A 43 -0.78 1.77 -15.25
CA ASP A 43 -1.37 1.10 -16.41
C ASP A 43 -2.70 0.37 -16.10
N ASN A 44 -2.62 -0.90 -15.72
CA ASN A 44 -3.72 -1.82 -15.44
C ASN A 44 -3.79 -2.26 -13.96
N LEU A 45 -2.91 -1.76 -13.11
CA LEU A 45 -2.83 -2.09 -11.69
C LEU A 45 -2.89 -0.84 -10.82
N LEU A 46 -3.50 -0.97 -9.65
CA LEU A 46 -3.38 -0.03 -8.55
C LEU A 46 -2.44 -0.63 -7.50
N LEU A 47 -1.29 0.00 -7.31
CA LEU A 47 -0.30 -0.42 -6.32
C LEU A 47 -0.51 0.41 -5.05
N ILE A 48 -0.72 -0.27 -3.93
CA ILE A 48 -0.94 0.36 -2.62
C ILE A 48 0.26 0.01 -1.76
N ARG A 49 0.92 0.99 -1.15
CA ARG A 49 2.11 0.77 -0.32
C ARG A 49 2.07 1.60 0.94
N MET A 50 2.45 0.98 2.06
CA MET A 50 2.59 1.64 3.34
C MET A 50 3.97 1.35 3.89
N LYS A 51 4.75 2.41 4.16
CA LYS A 51 5.98 2.29 4.93
C LYS A 51 5.64 2.01 6.39
N LEU A 52 6.18 0.93 6.94
CA LEU A 52 5.98 0.56 8.35
C LEU A 52 7.10 1.08 9.24
N MET A 53 8.34 0.85 8.84
CA MET A 53 9.55 1.28 9.57
C MET A 53 10.79 1.18 8.70
N ASP A 54 11.87 1.83 9.11
CA ASP A 54 13.20 1.56 8.56
C ASP A 54 13.69 0.19 9.03
N MET A 55 14.43 -0.52 8.16
CA MET A 55 15.05 -1.78 8.56
C MET A 55 16.12 -1.54 9.64
N PRO A 56 16.19 -2.38 10.68
CA PRO A 56 17.21 -2.24 11.72
C PRO A 56 18.62 -2.38 11.12
N ASP A 57 19.53 -1.52 11.57
CA ASP A 57 20.93 -1.53 11.14
C ASP A 57 21.66 -2.81 11.61
N GLY A 58 22.36 -3.46 10.67
CA GLY A 58 23.27 -4.58 10.96
C GLY A 58 22.78 -5.94 10.44
N ALA A 59 23.62 -6.62 9.65
CA ALA A 59 23.31 -7.92 9.04
C ALA A 59 23.07 -9.07 10.04
N ASN A 60 23.47 -8.90 11.29
CA ASN A 60 23.37 -9.91 12.34
C ASN A 60 22.20 -9.61 13.27
N GLY A 61 20.96 -9.89 12.82
CA GLY A 61 19.77 -9.71 13.65
C GLY A 61 18.44 -9.85 12.92
N SER A 62 18.44 -9.76 11.59
CA SER A 62 17.18 -9.70 10.82
C SER A 62 16.59 -11.06 10.44
N ALA A 63 17.31 -12.17 10.61
CA ALA A 63 16.80 -13.49 10.25
C ALA A 63 15.50 -13.89 10.99
N PRO A 64 15.35 -13.66 12.31
CA PRO A 64 14.07 -13.85 13.01
C PRO A 64 12.95 -12.96 12.46
N LEU A 65 13.25 -11.70 12.13
CA LEU A 65 12.29 -10.77 11.54
C LEU A 65 11.83 -11.28 10.17
N PHE A 66 12.75 -11.66 9.28
CA PHE A 66 12.41 -12.17 7.95
C PHE A 66 11.56 -13.44 8.01
N ARG A 67 11.90 -14.36 8.92
CA ARG A 67 11.08 -15.55 9.14
C ARG A 67 9.66 -15.17 9.58
N MET A 68 9.54 -14.26 10.54
CA MET A 68 8.24 -13.79 11.01
C MET A 68 7.44 -13.13 9.88
N LEU A 69 8.04 -12.25 9.08
CA LEU A 69 7.36 -11.61 7.94
C LEU A 69 6.89 -12.63 6.89
N LEU A 70 7.70 -13.66 6.60
CA LEU A 70 7.31 -14.74 5.68
C LEU A 70 6.18 -15.61 6.25
N GLU A 71 6.21 -15.90 7.56
CA GLU A 71 5.13 -16.63 8.22
C GLU A 71 3.84 -15.79 8.22
N LEU A 72 3.92 -14.50 8.54
CA LEU A 72 2.77 -13.57 8.48
C LEU A 72 2.18 -13.46 7.07
N ASN A 73 3.04 -13.38 6.04
CA ASN A 73 2.61 -13.42 4.63
C ASN A 73 1.83 -14.69 4.27
N ALA A 74 2.03 -15.79 5.01
CA ALA A 74 1.36 -17.06 4.76
C ALA A 74 0.12 -17.28 5.66
N THR A 75 0.02 -16.62 6.81
CA THR A 75 -1.03 -16.89 7.81
C THR A 75 -2.03 -15.75 7.98
N ASP A 76 -1.55 -14.53 8.18
CA ASP A 76 -2.37 -13.41 8.66
C ASP A 76 -2.61 -12.33 7.60
N VAL A 77 -1.71 -12.21 6.62
CA VAL A 77 -1.87 -11.28 5.49
C VAL A 77 -2.75 -11.95 4.45
N VAL A 78 -4.03 -11.54 4.40
CA VAL A 78 -5.00 -12.05 3.42
C VAL A 78 -4.78 -11.41 2.04
N HIS A 79 -4.50 -10.11 2.03
CA HIS A 79 -4.23 -9.31 0.84
C HIS A 79 -2.92 -8.55 1.02
N GLY A 80 -2.12 -8.47 -0.04
CA GLY A 80 -0.80 -7.89 -0.03
C GLY A 80 0.32 -8.79 0.53
N ALA A 81 1.45 -8.18 0.82
CA ALA A 81 2.64 -8.83 1.35
C ALA A 81 3.57 -7.81 2.04
N TYR A 82 4.24 -8.25 3.10
CA TYR A 82 5.42 -7.57 3.62
C TYR A 82 6.58 -7.68 2.64
N GLY A 83 7.26 -6.56 2.41
CA GLY A 83 8.40 -6.45 1.51
C GLY A 83 9.44 -5.46 2.01
N ILE A 84 10.59 -5.40 1.33
CA ILE A 84 11.66 -4.44 1.63
C ILE A 84 11.94 -3.64 0.36
N GLU A 85 11.90 -2.31 0.49
CA GLU A 85 12.19 -1.36 -0.58
C GLU A 85 13.14 -0.29 -0.03
N GLU A 86 14.29 -0.08 -0.68
CA GLU A 86 15.28 0.95 -0.28
C GLU A 86 15.72 0.96 1.20
N GLY A 87 15.67 -0.20 1.86
CA GLY A 87 16.01 -0.32 3.29
C GLY A 87 14.85 -0.03 4.24
N GLU A 88 13.63 0.10 3.71
CA GLU A 88 12.40 0.28 4.46
C GLU A 88 11.57 -1.01 4.42
N LEU A 89 10.96 -1.37 5.56
CA LEU A 89 9.94 -2.40 5.61
C LEU A 89 8.62 -1.79 5.17
N ILE A 90 8.03 -2.36 4.12
CA ILE A 90 6.75 -1.94 3.56
C ILE A 90 5.72 -3.05 3.65
N LEU A 91 4.45 -2.68 3.73
CA LEU A 91 3.33 -3.53 3.37
C LEU A 91 2.79 -3.04 2.03
N SER A 92 2.66 -3.94 1.06
CA SER A 92 2.16 -3.59 -0.28
C SER A 92 1.00 -4.47 -0.68
N ASP A 93 0.06 -3.91 -1.41
CA ASP A 93 -1.02 -4.64 -2.08
C ASP A 93 -1.17 -4.19 -3.53
N THR A 94 -1.84 -4.99 -4.34
CA THR A 94 -2.01 -4.77 -5.78
C THR A 94 -3.40 -5.18 -6.22
N LEU A 95 -4.14 -4.22 -6.79
CA LEU A 95 -5.50 -4.44 -7.27
C LEU A 95 -5.57 -4.27 -8.79
N GLU A 96 -6.37 -5.09 -9.47
CA GLU A 96 -6.58 -4.98 -10.91
C GLU A 96 -7.59 -3.88 -11.24
N LEU A 97 -7.16 -2.84 -11.96
CA LEU A 97 -8.03 -1.71 -12.32
C LEU A 97 -9.21 -2.13 -13.21
N GLU A 98 -9.08 -3.27 -13.92
CA GLU A 98 -10.13 -3.76 -14.82
C GLU A 98 -11.43 -4.04 -14.07
N THR A 99 -11.33 -4.69 -12.90
CA THR A 99 -12.45 -5.17 -12.08
C THR A 99 -12.65 -4.38 -10.79
N LEU A 100 -11.71 -3.50 -10.43
CA LEU A 100 -11.73 -2.75 -9.18
C LEU A 100 -13.07 -2.02 -8.96
N ASP A 101 -13.61 -2.14 -7.76
CA ASP A 101 -14.73 -1.32 -7.30
C ASP A 101 -14.42 -0.58 -5.99
N PHE A 102 -15.35 0.28 -5.59
CA PHE A 102 -15.21 1.09 -4.37
C PHE A 102 -15.05 0.25 -3.11
N HIS A 103 -15.78 -0.86 -2.99
CA HIS A 103 -15.77 -1.68 -1.79
C HIS A 103 -14.48 -2.49 -1.69
N GLU A 104 -13.95 -2.95 -2.81
CA GLU A 104 -12.64 -3.60 -2.88
C GLU A 104 -11.52 -2.64 -2.47
N LEU A 105 -11.51 -1.39 -2.96
CA LEU A 105 -10.51 -0.40 -2.53
C LEU A 105 -10.64 0.01 -1.05
N GLN A 106 -11.85 -0.03 -0.50
CA GLN A 106 -12.11 0.38 0.89
C GLN A 106 -11.71 -0.70 1.91
N ALA A 107 -11.74 -1.98 1.52
CA ALA A 107 -11.50 -3.13 2.40
C ALA A 107 -10.05 -3.20 2.88
#